data_AF-A0A4V2SXZ5-F1
#
_entry.id   AF-A0A4V2SXZ5-F1
#
_cell.length_a   1.000
_cell.length_b   1.000
_cell.length_c   1.000
_cell.angle_alpha   90.00
_cell.angle_beta   90.00
_cell.angle_gamma   90.00
#
_symmetry.space_group_name_H-M   'P 1'
#
loop_
_entity.id
_entity.type
_entity.pdbx_description
1 polymer ?
#
loop_
_entity_poly.entity_id
_entity_poly.type
_entity_poly.pdbx_seq_one_letter_code
_entity_poly.pdbx_strand_id
1 'polypeptide(L)'
;MFDQEIYVTFLWTVSGALLALLGSTGIFVSLLVQRRVERLQDVLEEFLELPYFENKNLTGPMANLVRKYQMYYLFPHGPSQTLLFYLDFTLALIGGIWMFVLLQGLQPPLGNQLVIQGLLLFLIAGNFLLFRRLLQHSINPTGNELFNAIIPPPDQLRSVSYLSRYVNVSVRSMIQQARLALVIQPDGELRLKEELSFDDFFYILSAPGLALWAWGELRLQFPADPITKKPVPLQRNIEIPLAGTSAPALSETISSLTITFWIFALGEKHPIQYRFILDREDGGFHSRPFPENTVQSQIVYQVEQKKLRILKGMELLTGMSAFLDDLWWDGERYYTQTPAKGVPCRCLRMPEIR
;
A
#
# COMPACT_ATOMS: atom_id res chain seq x y z
N MET A 1 61.93 -15.17 -1.34
CA MET A 1 61.37 -14.96 -2.69
C MET A 1 60.33 -16.05 -2.86
N PHE A 2 59.04 -15.71 -2.93
CA PHE A 2 58.01 -16.73 -3.17
C PHE A 2 58.23 -17.32 -4.56
N ASP A 3 58.25 -18.64 -4.65
CA ASP A 3 58.32 -19.33 -5.93
C ASP A 3 57.04 -19.02 -6.74
N GLN A 4 57.16 -18.86 -8.06
CA GLN A 4 56.03 -18.47 -8.92
C GLN A 4 54.87 -19.46 -8.81
N GLU A 5 55.18 -20.76 -8.64
CA GLU A 5 54.18 -21.81 -8.42
C GLU A 5 53.44 -21.65 -7.08
N ILE A 6 54.17 -21.31 -6.01
CA ILE A 6 53.57 -21.06 -4.69
C ILE A 6 52.66 -19.84 -4.74
N TYR A 7 53.07 -18.80 -5.47
CA TYR A 7 52.29 -17.58 -5.64
C TYR A 7 50.97 -17.82 -6.38
N VAL A 8 51.02 -18.55 -7.51
CA VAL A 8 49.82 -18.92 -8.27
C VAL A 8 48.90 -19.79 -7.43
N THR A 9 49.46 -20.78 -6.72
CA THR A 9 48.69 -21.67 -5.84
C THR A 9 47.98 -20.89 -4.73
N PHE A 10 48.65 -19.90 -4.14
CA PHE A 10 48.07 -19.00 -3.13
C PHE A 10 46.93 -18.16 -3.70
N LEU A 11 47.11 -17.58 -4.90
CA LEU A 11 46.08 -16.81 -5.60
C LEU A 11 44.82 -17.64 -5.90
N TRP A 12 45.00 -18.88 -6.34
CA TRP A 12 43.90 -19.82 -6.59
C TRP A 12 43.18 -20.22 -5.30
N THR A 13 43.92 -20.46 -4.21
CA THR A 13 43.30 -20.80 -2.91
C THR A 13 42.53 -19.63 -2.33
N VAL A 14 43.08 -18.41 -2.40
CA VAL A 14 42.36 -17.22 -1.96
C VAL A 14 41.14 -16.98 -2.84
N SER A 15 41.26 -17.05 -4.17
CA SER A 15 40.10 -16.89 -5.09
C SER A 15 39.01 -17.95 -4.86
N GLY A 16 39.41 -19.20 -4.61
CA GLY A 16 38.48 -20.29 -4.27
C GLY A 16 37.78 -20.05 -2.93
N ALA A 17 38.52 -19.62 -1.90
CA ALA A 17 37.94 -19.26 -0.60
C ALA A 17 36.97 -18.08 -0.70
N LEU A 18 37.28 -17.08 -1.54
CA LEU A 18 36.41 -15.94 -1.80
C LEU A 18 35.12 -16.35 -2.51
N LEU A 19 35.22 -17.14 -3.57
CA LEU A 19 34.06 -17.68 -4.27
C LEU A 19 33.20 -18.54 -3.34
N ALA A 20 33.82 -19.33 -2.47
CA ALA A 20 33.11 -20.12 -1.47
C ALA A 20 32.38 -19.24 -0.44
N LEU A 21 33.02 -18.15 0.03
CA LEU A 21 32.40 -17.22 0.99
C LEU A 21 31.24 -16.45 0.36
N LEU A 22 31.40 -16.03 -0.90
CA LEU A 22 30.37 -15.37 -1.70
C LEU A 22 29.20 -16.32 -2.01
N GLY A 23 29.50 -17.58 -2.34
CA GLY A 23 28.51 -18.63 -2.51
C GLY A 23 27.74 -18.92 -1.20
N SER A 24 28.45 -19.03 -0.08
CA SER A 24 27.83 -19.27 1.24
C SER A 24 26.93 -18.12 1.68
N THR A 25 27.40 -16.88 1.54
CA THR A 25 26.57 -15.68 1.83
C THR A 25 25.39 -15.57 0.88
N GLY A 26 25.56 -15.89 -0.41
CA GLY A 26 24.47 -15.94 -1.39
C GLY A 26 23.39 -16.96 -1.05
N ILE A 27 23.79 -18.17 -0.65
CA ILE A 27 22.86 -19.22 -0.19
C ILE A 27 22.14 -18.76 1.07
N PHE A 28 22.84 -18.22 2.07
CA PHE A 28 22.25 -17.76 3.32
C PHE A 28 21.19 -16.68 3.07
N VAL A 29 21.50 -15.72 2.20
CA VAL A 29 20.60 -14.62 1.86
C VAL A 29 19.42 -15.12 1.06
N SER A 30 19.64 -16.00 0.08
CA SER A 30 18.57 -16.63 -0.68
C SER A 30 17.60 -17.36 0.25
N LEU A 31 18.10 -18.11 1.23
CA LEU A 31 17.27 -18.79 2.22
C LEU A 31 16.49 -17.82 3.12
N LEU A 32 17.10 -16.71 3.51
CA LEU A 32 16.46 -15.69 4.35
C LEU A 32 15.34 -14.98 3.57
N VAL A 33 15.61 -14.61 2.32
CA VAL A 33 14.62 -14.02 1.40
C VAL A 33 13.51 -15.01 1.12
N GLN A 34 13.83 -16.27 0.78
CA GLN A 34 12.84 -17.30 0.51
C GLN A 34 11.91 -17.53 1.69
N ARG A 35 12.44 -17.79 2.90
CA ARG A 35 11.62 -17.98 4.11
C ARG A 35 10.76 -16.77 4.43
N ARG A 36 11.23 -15.57 4.10
CA ARG A 36 10.48 -14.33 4.30
C ARG A 36 9.35 -14.20 3.27
N VAL A 37 9.64 -14.49 2.01
CA VAL A 37 8.66 -14.49 0.92
C VAL A 37 7.56 -15.48 1.24
N GLU A 38 7.90 -16.71 1.63
CA GLU A 38 6.95 -17.74 2.07
C GLU A 38 6.05 -17.22 3.19
N ARG A 39 6.62 -16.68 4.28
CA ARG A 39 5.81 -16.13 5.38
C ARG A 39 4.92 -14.95 4.99
N LEU A 40 5.39 -14.09 4.09
CA LEU A 40 4.61 -12.96 3.60
C LEU A 40 3.49 -13.43 2.67
N GLN A 41 3.74 -14.45 1.85
CA GLN A 41 2.73 -15.10 1.03
C GLN A 41 1.68 -15.80 1.89
N ASP A 42 2.08 -16.58 2.90
CA ASP A 42 1.16 -17.25 3.83
C ASP A 42 0.21 -16.23 4.50
N VAL A 43 0.75 -15.11 5.00
CA VAL A 43 -0.07 -14.06 5.64
C VAL A 43 -0.96 -13.35 4.63
N LEU A 44 -0.48 -13.16 3.40
CA LEU A 44 -1.25 -12.56 2.34
C LEU A 44 -2.42 -13.47 1.94
N GLU A 45 -2.17 -14.77 1.73
CA GLU A 45 -3.21 -15.77 1.44
C GLU A 45 -4.27 -15.79 2.55
N GLU A 46 -3.85 -15.88 3.82
CA GLU A 46 -4.76 -15.81 4.97
C GLU A 46 -5.59 -14.51 4.94
N PHE A 47 -4.97 -13.37 4.64
CA PHE A 47 -5.67 -12.09 4.54
C PHE A 47 -6.71 -12.06 3.40
N LEU A 48 -6.43 -12.72 2.28
CA LEU A 48 -7.30 -12.75 1.10
C LEU A 48 -8.46 -13.73 1.24
N GLU A 49 -8.35 -14.73 2.11
CA GLU A 49 -9.44 -15.65 2.43
C GLU A 49 -10.49 -15.02 3.35
N LEU A 50 -10.09 -14.10 4.25
CA LEU A 50 -10.99 -13.49 5.24
C LEU A 50 -12.24 -12.80 4.63
N PRO A 51 -12.15 -12.01 3.54
CA PRO A 51 -13.30 -11.35 2.93
C PRO A 51 -14.43 -12.29 2.50
N TYR A 52 -14.13 -13.56 2.22
CA TYR A 52 -15.13 -14.54 1.75
C TYR A 52 -16.06 -15.04 2.87
N PHE A 53 -15.76 -14.75 4.13
CA PHE A 53 -16.64 -15.07 5.25
C PHE A 53 -17.64 -13.93 5.50
N GLU A 54 -18.67 -13.84 4.65
CA GLU A 54 -19.62 -12.71 4.55
C GLU A 54 -20.45 -12.40 5.83
N ASN A 55 -20.36 -13.20 6.90
CA ASN A 55 -21.20 -13.07 8.09
C ASN A 55 -20.45 -12.94 9.43
N LYS A 56 -19.12 -12.82 9.41
CA LYS A 56 -18.30 -12.68 10.64
C LYS A 56 -17.64 -11.31 10.67
N ASN A 57 -17.57 -10.71 11.86
CA ASN A 57 -16.75 -9.52 12.06
C ASN A 57 -15.27 -9.91 12.02
N LEU A 58 -14.61 -9.64 10.89
CA LEU A 58 -13.21 -9.99 10.66
C LEU A 58 -12.27 -8.77 10.67
N THR A 59 -12.76 -7.60 11.09
CA THR A 59 -11.96 -6.36 11.17
C THR A 59 -10.72 -6.55 12.06
N GLY A 60 -10.88 -7.17 13.23
CA GLY A 60 -9.79 -7.47 14.16
C GLY A 60 -8.75 -8.43 13.55
N PRO A 61 -9.16 -9.61 13.07
CA PRO A 61 -8.29 -10.53 12.34
C PRO A 61 -7.55 -9.87 11.16
N MET A 62 -8.24 -9.15 10.28
CA MET A 62 -7.62 -8.46 9.14
C MET A 62 -6.59 -7.43 9.58
N ALA A 63 -6.91 -6.58 10.56
CA ALA A 63 -5.96 -5.61 11.11
C ALA A 63 -4.72 -6.28 11.73
N ASN A 64 -4.90 -7.40 12.41
CA ASN A 64 -3.80 -8.17 12.99
C ASN A 64 -2.91 -8.81 11.92
N LEU A 65 -3.49 -9.33 10.83
CA LEU A 65 -2.73 -9.88 9.72
C LEU A 65 -1.93 -8.79 8.99
N VAL A 66 -2.51 -7.62 8.74
CA VAL A 66 -1.77 -6.50 8.14
C VAL A 66 -0.60 -6.06 9.03
N ARG A 67 -0.81 -6.00 10.35
CA ARG A 67 0.29 -5.72 11.32
C ARG A 67 1.35 -6.81 11.33
N LYS A 68 0.95 -8.08 11.29
CA LYS A 68 1.86 -9.24 11.19
C LYS A 68 2.67 -9.18 9.89
N TYR A 69 2.01 -8.88 8.77
CA TYR A 69 2.63 -8.67 7.46
C TYR A 69 3.67 -7.55 7.52
N GLN A 70 3.30 -6.39 8.08
CA GLN A 70 4.20 -5.27 8.26
C GLN A 70 5.43 -5.62 9.11
N MET A 71 5.27 -6.41 10.16
CA MET A 71 6.39 -6.86 11.00
C MET A 71 7.39 -7.74 10.23
N TYR A 72 6.90 -8.62 9.36
CA TYR A 72 7.77 -9.43 8.49
C TYR A 72 8.32 -8.64 7.29
N TYR A 73 7.62 -7.58 6.87
CA TYR A 73 8.03 -6.72 5.77
C TYR A 73 9.09 -5.68 6.19
N LEU A 74 9.09 -5.18 7.43
CA LEU A 74 10.08 -4.19 7.88
C LEU A 74 11.01 -4.78 8.95
N PHE A 75 12.25 -5.08 8.57
CA PHE A 75 13.27 -5.53 9.52
C PHE A 75 13.43 -4.53 10.68
N PRO A 76 13.65 -5.02 11.90
CA PRO A 76 14.12 -4.16 12.98
C PRO A 76 15.46 -3.55 12.57
N HIS A 77 15.66 -2.25 12.83
CA HIS A 77 16.85 -1.52 12.38
C HIS A 77 18.17 -2.18 12.83
N GLY A 78 18.23 -2.65 14.08
CA GLY A 78 19.41 -3.32 14.66
C GLY A 78 19.95 -4.50 13.83
N PRO A 79 19.22 -5.62 13.70
CA PRO A 79 19.69 -6.80 12.97
C PRO A 79 20.01 -6.50 11.50
N SER A 80 19.29 -5.59 10.84
CA SER A 80 19.60 -5.19 9.46
C SER A 80 20.98 -4.53 9.34
N GLN A 81 21.31 -3.64 10.28
CA GLN A 81 22.60 -2.94 10.32
C GLN A 81 23.73 -3.90 10.70
N THR A 82 23.51 -4.81 11.65
CA THR A 82 24.52 -5.81 12.03
C THR A 82 24.87 -6.73 10.86
N LEU A 83 23.87 -7.11 10.06
CA LEU A 83 24.06 -8.00 8.91
C LEU A 83 24.81 -7.28 7.78
N LEU A 84 24.45 -6.01 7.50
CA LEU A 84 25.19 -5.17 6.56
C LEU A 84 26.61 -4.88 7.03
N PHE A 85 26.82 -4.63 8.33
CA PHE A 85 28.14 -4.42 8.91
C PHE A 85 29.02 -5.66 8.81
N TYR A 86 28.48 -6.85 9.14
CA TYR A 86 29.21 -8.10 8.99
C TYR A 86 29.64 -8.33 7.53
N LEU A 87 28.77 -7.96 6.59
CA LEU A 87 29.06 -8.06 5.18
C LEU A 87 30.11 -7.04 4.72
N ASP A 88 29.99 -5.77 5.12
CA ASP A 88 30.97 -4.74 4.81
C ASP A 88 32.34 -5.06 5.46
N PHE A 89 32.36 -5.64 6.66
CA PHE A 89 33.58 -6.08 7.34
C PHE A 89 34.25 -7.26 6.63
N THR A 90 33.48 -8.28 6.24
CA THR A 90 34.00 -9.42 5.47
C THR A 90 34.51 -8.96 4.11
N LEU A 91 33.82 -8.04 3.43
CA LEU A 91 34.27 -7.43 2.18
C LEU A 91 35.59 -6.66 2.34
N ALA A 92 35.72 -5.85 3.39
CA ALA A 92 36.95 -5.09 3.66
C ALA A 92 38.13 -6.03 3.94
N LEU A 93 37.91 -7.09 4.72
CA LEU A 93 38.93 -8.08 5.05
C LEU A 93 39.39 -8.85 3.79
N ILE A 94 38.45 -9.25 2.94
CA ILE A 94 38.72 -9.88 1.65
C ILE A 94 39.58 -8.97 0.77
N GLY A 95 39.16 -7.71 0.57
CA GLY A 95 39.91 -6.75 -0.24
C GLY A 95 41.32 -6.49 0.30
N GLY A 96 41.46 -6.41 1.62
CA GLY A 96 42.74 -6.23 2.29
C GLY A 96 43.71 -7.40 2.10
N ILE A 97 43.24 -8.64 2.32
CA ILE A 97 44.06 -9.84 2.13
C ILE A 97 44.52 -9.95 0.68
N TRP A 98 43.64 -9.69 -0.28
CA TRP A 98 43.97 -9.80 -1.70
C TRP A 98 44.95 -8.72 -2.16
N MET A 99 44.75 -7.47 -1.73
CA MET A 99 45.67 -6.37 -2.06
C MET A 99 47.06 -6.62 -1.47
N PHE A 100 47.12 -7.19 -0.27
CA PHE A 100 48.38 -7.63 0.34
C PHE A 100 49.09 -8.70 -0.48
N VAL A 101 48.37 -9.72 -0.99
CA VAL A 101 48.94 -10.76 -1.87
C VAL A 101 49.46 -10.17 -3.19
N LEU A 102 48.73 -9.22 -3.77
CA LEU A 102 49.16 -8.53 -4.99
C LEU A 102 50.46 -7.75 -4.76
N LEU A 103 50.55 -7.01 -3.65
CA LEU A 103 51.75 -6.25 -3.29
C LEU A 103 52.95 -7.16 -3.04
N GLN A 104 52.76 -8.30 -2.39
CA GLN A 104 53.83 -9.28 -2.14
C GLN A 104 54.32 -9.98 -3.42
N GLY A 105 53.48 -10.08 -4.45
CA GLY A 105 53.81 -10.71 -5.73
C GLY A 105 54.41 -9.80 -6.80
N LEU A 106 54.47 -8.49 -6.56
CA LEU A 106 54.98 -7.51 -7.50
C LEU A 106 56.51 -7.59 -7.58
N GLN A 107 57.02 -8.42 -8.48
CA GLN A 107 58.39 -8.34 -8.96
C GLN A 107 58.41 -7.58 -10.29
N PRO A 108 59.12 -6.43 -10.38
CA PRO A 108 59.32 -5.75 -11.66
C PRO A 108 60.22 -6.61 -12.57
N PRO A 109 59.97 -6.66 -13.89
CA PRO A 109 59.01 -5.86 -14.67
C PRO A 109 57.57 -6.41 -14.65
N LEU A 110 56.59 -5.50 -14.74
CA LEU A 110 55.17 -5.88 -14.81
C LEU A 110 54.89 -6.69 -16.09
N GLY A 111 54.75 -8.01 -15.95
CA GLY A 111 54.38 -8.91 -17.05
C GLY A 111 52.88 -8.89 -17.36
N ASN A 112 52.50 -9.40 -18.53
CA ASN A 112 51.09 -9.51 -18.97
C ASN A 112 50.18 -10.30 -17.99
N GLN A 113 50.75 -11.14 -17.13
CA GLN A 113 50.03 -11.87 -16.09
C GLN A 113 49.36 -10.95 -15.06
N LEU A 114 49.95 -9.77 -14.77
CA LEU A 114 49.36 -8.77 -13.87
C LEU A 114 48.07 -8.16 -14.44
N VAL A 115 47.97 -8.02 -15.76
CA VAL A 115 46.75 -7.51 -16.41
C VAL A 115 45.59 -8.49 -16.24
N ILE A 116 45.86 -9.79 -16.40
CA ILE A 116 44.85 -10.85 -16.20
C ILE A 116 44.40 -10.89 -14.73
N GLN A 117 45.34 -10.78 -13.79
CA GLN A 117 45.03 -10.74 -12.35
C GLN A 117 44.22 -9.48 -11.98
N GLY A 118 44.55 -8.32 -12.56
CA GLY A 118 43.80 -7.07 -12.36
C GLY A 118 42.39 -7.13 -12.94
N LEU A 119 42.20 -7.76 -14.11
CA LEU A 119 40.88 -7.96 -14.71
C LEU A 119 40.01 -8.90 -13.87
N LEU A 120 40.59 -9.96 -13.30
CA LEU A 120 39.91 -10.83 -12.35
C LEU A 120 39.44 -10.04 -11.12
N LEU A 121 40.28 -9.13 -10.63
CA LEU A 121 39.99 -8.25 -9.50
C LEU A 121 38.81 -7.32 -9.80
N PHE A 122 38.78 -6.75 -11.02
CA PHE A 122 37.69 -5.90 -11.46
C PHE A 122 36.36 -6.68 -11.56
N LEU A 123 36.38 -7.90 -12.11
CA LEU A 123 35.20 -8.76 -12.20
C LEU A 123 34.68 -9.17 -10.82
N ILE A 124 35.58 -9.51 -9.91
CA ILE A 124 35.26 -9.85 -8.53
C ILE A 124 34.64 -8.63 -7.82
N ALA A 125 35.26 -7.45 -7.92
CA ALA A 125 34.75 -6.21 -7.35
C ALA A 125 33.36 -5.82 -7.93
N GLY A 126 33.16 -6.02 -9.23
CA GLY A 126 31.88 -5.80 -9.90
C GLY A 126 30.78 -6.74 -9.38
N ASN A 127 31.07 -8.04 -9.28
CA ASN A 127 30.16 -9.02 -8.68
C ASN A 127 29.85 -8.69 -7.21
N PHE A 128 30.84 -8.22 -6.45
CA PHE A 128 30.64 -7.79 -5.07
C PHE A 128 29.71 -6.58 -4.94
N LEU A 129 29.85 -5.57 -5.82
CA LEU A 129 28.96 -4.41 -5.83
C LEU A 129 27.52 -4.79 -6.19
N LEU A 130 27.35 -5.68 -7.17
CA LEU A 130 26.04 -6.24 -7.53
C LEU A 130 25.44 -7.00 -6.35
N PHE A 131 26.22 -7.86 -5.70
CA PHE A 131 25.77 -8.62 -4.55
C PHE A 131 25.37 -7.72 -3.37
N ARG A 132 26.16 -6.69 -3.05
CA ARG A 132 25.84 -5.69 -2.02
C ARG A 132 24.52 -4.96 -2.31
N ARG A 133 24.31 -4.56 -3.57
CA ARG A 133 23.04 -3.93 -3.98
C ARG A 133 21.86 -4.89 -3.82
N LEU A 134 21.98 -6.12 -4.30
CA LEU A 134 20.94 -7.15 -4.16
C LEU A 134 20.59 -7.42 -2.69
N LEU A 135 21.58 -7.40 -1.81
CA LEU A 135 21.38 -7.56 -0.37
C LEU A 135 20.65 -6.38 0.27
N GLN A 136 21.10 -5.16 -0.03
CA GLN A 136 20.44 -3.96 0.47
C GLN A 136 18.97 -3.93 0.05
N HIS A 137 18.70 -4.28 -1.20
CA HIS A 137 17.34 -4.40 -1.72
C HIS A 137 16.54 -5.55 -1.10
N SER A 138 17.18 -6.68 -0.81
CA SER A 138 16.53 -7.81 -0.15
C SER A 138 16.20 -7.52 1.32
N ILE A 139 17.05 -6.75 2.01
CA ILE A 139 16.88 -6.40 3.43
C ILE A 139 15.84 -5.28 3.57
N ASN A 140 15.86 -4.28 2.68
CA ASN A 140 14.87 -3.23 2.65
C ASN A 140 14.17 -3.12 1.29
N PRO A 141 13.07 -3.88 1.07
CA PRO A 141 12.38 -3.87 -0.21
C PRO A 141 11.58 -2.58 -0.46
N THR A 142 11.52 -1.65 0.52
CA THR A 142 10.83 -0.36 0.31
C THR A 142 11.47 0.43 -0.83
N GLY A 143 10.79 0.46 -1.98
CA GLY A 143 11.19 1.26 -3.15
C GLY A 143 11.89 0.49 -4.27
N ASN A 144 12.01 -0.84 -4.21
CA ASN A 144 12.51 -1.62 -5.35
C ASN A 144 11.36 -2.22 -6.17
N GLU A 145 11.23 -1.77 -7.42
CA GLU A 145 10.19 -2.22 -8.36
C GLU A 145 10.19 -3.74 -8.58
N LEU A 146 11.37 -4.39 -8.55
CA LEU A 146 11.49 -5.84 -8.75
C LEU A 146 10.86 -6.64 -7.62
N PHE A 147 10.96 -6.17 -6.38
CA PHE A 147 10.38 -6.86 -5.22
C PHE A 147 8.92 -6.46 -4.99
N ASN A 148 8.54 -5.22 -5.29
CA ASN A 148 7.15 -4.74 -5.19
C ASN A 148 6.19 -5.54 -6.08
N ALA A 149 6.66 -6.05 -7.22
CA ALA A 149 5.85 -6.89 -8.11
C ALA A 149 5.53 -8.28 -7.54
N ILE A 150 6.35 -8.77 -6.61
CA ILE A 150 6.23 -10.11 -6.00
C ILE A 150 5.58 -10.02 -4.61
N ILE A 151 5.87 -8.96 -3.87
CA ILE A 151 5.42 -8.73 -2.50
C ILE A 151 4.99 -7.26 -2.38
N PRO A 152 3.69 -6.97 -2.19
CA PRO A 152 3.25 -5.62 -2.02
C PRO A 152 3.82 -4.96 -0.76
N PRO A 153 4.16 -3.67 -0.80
CA PRO A 153 4.34 -2.90 0.43
C PRO A 153 3.06 -2.92 1.29
N PRO A 154 3.19 -2.90 2.64
CA PRO A 154 2.05 -2.95 3.55
C PRO A 154 0.99 -1.87 3.28
N ASP A 155 1.41 -0.68 2.85
CA ASP A 155 0.52 0.45 2.55
C ASP A 155 -0.40 0.20 1.34
N GLN A 156 -0.09 -0.78 0.49
CA GLN A 156 -0.95 -1.20 -0.62
C GLN A 156 -2.02 -2.22 -0.19
N LEU A 157 -1.89 -2.84 0.98
CA LEU A 157 -2.88 -3.80 1.51
C LEU A 157 -4.19 -3.14 1.99
N ARG A 158 -4.23 -1.81 2.04
CA ARG A 158 -5.47 -1.03 2.25
C ARG A 158 -6.10 -0.52 0.96
N SER A 159 -5.37 -0.55 -0.15
CA SER A 159 -5.90 -0.07 -1.44
C SER A 159 -6.80 -1.13 -2.02
N VAL A 160 -8.08 -0.79 -2.15
CA VAL A 160 -9.08 -1.70 -2.72
C VAL A 160 -8.79 -1.96 -4.19
N SER A 161 -8.34 -0.93 -4.93
CA SER A 161 -7.96 -1.10 -6.32
C SER A 161 -6.77 -2.02 -6.49
N TYR A 162 -5.76 -1.88 -5.64
CA TYR A 162 -4.56 -2.69 -5.69
C TYR A 162 -4.91 -4.16 -5.44
N LEU A 163 -5.64 -4.43 -4.35
CA LEU A 163 -6.04 -5.80 -3.99
C LEU A 163 -6.90 -6.46 -5.08
N SER A 164 -7.82 -5.70 -5.69
CA SER A 164 -8.66 -6.22 -6.78
C SER A 164 -7.83 -6.65 -8.00
N ARG A 165 -6.80 -5.89 -8.37
CA ARG A 165 -5.93 -6.19 -9.51
C ARG A 165 -4.90 -7.25 -9.21
N TYR A 166 -4.35 -7.21 -7.99
CA TYR A 166 -3.25 -8.07 -7.59
C TYR A 166 -3.72 -9.51 -7.34
N VAL A 167 -4.94 -9.69 -6.79
CA VAL A 167 -5.41 -11.01 -6.34
C VAL A 167 -6.82 -11.37 -6.82
N ASN A 168 -7.42 -10.55 -7.68
CA ASN A 168 -8.75 -10.81 -8.23
C ASN A 168 -9.82 -11.07 -7.15
N VAL A 169 -9.65 -10.46 -5.97
CA VAL A 169 -10.62 -10.54 -4.88
C VAL A 169 -11.75 -9.57 -5.15
N SER A 170 -12.97 -9.98 -4.81
CA SER A 170 -14.15 -9.15 -4.96
C SER A 170 -14.02 -7.87 -4.12
N VAL A 171 -14.06 -6.72 -4.80
CA VAL A 171 -14.08 -5.39 -4.16
C VAL A 171 -15.23 -5.27 -3.17
N ARG A 172 -16.39 -5.87 -3.50
CA ARG A 172 -17.57 -5.87 -2.64
C ARG A 172 -17.30 -6.50 -1.28
N SER A 173 -16.68 -7.68 -1.28
CA SER A 173 -16.38 -8.41 -0.05
C SER A 173 -15.37 -7.65 0.81
N MET A 174 -14.35 -7.01 0.19
CA MET A 174 -13.39 -6.17 0.91
C MET A 174 -14.05 -4.95 1.56
N ILE A 175 -14.84 -4.18 0.81
CA ILE A 175 -15.50 -2.98 1.34
C ILE A 175 -16.54 -3.33 2.40
N GLN A 176 -17.20 -4.49 2.32
CA GLN A 176 -18.07 -4.97 3.41
C GLN A 176 -17.32 -5.08 4.74
N GLN A 177 -16.06 -5.52 4.72
CA GLN A 177 -15.22 -5.59 5.92
C GLN A 177 -14.81 -4.20 6.45
N ALA A 178 -14.88 -3.14 5.64
CA ALA A 178 -14.71 -1.76 6.12
C ALA A 178 -15.79 -1.35 7.13
N ARG A 179 -16.95 -2.04 7.12
CA ARG A 179 -18.14 -1.75 7.95
C ARG A 179 -18.50 -0.27 7.94
N LEU A 180 -18.76 0.23 6.74
CA LEU A 180 -19.14 1.62 6.51
C LEU A 180 -20.40 1.99 7.30
N ALA A 181 -20.36 3.16 7.94
CA ALA A 181 -21.51 3.81 8.54
C ALA A 181 -21.48 5.32 8.23
N LEU A 182 -22.63 5.93 8.03
CA LEU A 182 -22.76 7.37 7.85
C LEU A 182 -23.32 8.02 9.12
N VAL A 183 -22.76 9.17 9.46
CA VAL A 183 -23.23 10.00 10.57
C VAL A 183 -23.32 11.44 10.12
N ILE A 184 -24.44 12.10 10.41
CA ILE A 184 -24.58 13.55 10.30
C ILE A 184 -24.53 14.10 11.71
N GLN A 185 -23.50 14.88 12.00
CA GLN A 185 -23.34 15.52 13.29
C GLN A 185 -24.32 16.70 13.45
N PRO A 186 -24.59 17.14 14.70
CA PRO A 186 -25.45 18.30 14.96
C PRO A 186 -24.96 19.61 14.31
N ASP A 187 -23.66 19.70 14.02
CA ASP A 187 -23.05 20.83 13.31
C ASP A 187 -23.33 20.81 11.78
N GLY A 188 -24.03 19.79 11.29
CA GLY A 188 -24.36 19.61 9.88
C GLY A 188 -23.27 18.94 9.06
N GLU A 189 -22.19 18.44 9.69
CA GLU A 189 -21.13 17.70 8.98
C GLU A 189 -21.52 16.24 8.76
N LEU A 190 -21.48 15.82 7.49
CA LEU A 190 -21.66 14.43 7.08
C LEU A 190 -20.30 13.72 7.11
N ARG A 191 -20.20 12.68 7.94
CA ARG A 191 -19.01 11.86 8.14
C ARG A 191 -19.25 10.41 7.76
N LEU A 192 -18.27 9.81 7.11
CA LEU A 192 -18.16 8.37 6.88
C LEU A 192 -17.29 7.76 7.97
N LYS A 193 -17.85 6.81 8.71
CA LYS A 193 -17.14 6.00 9.69
C LYS A 193 -16.76 4.69 9.05
N GLU A 194 -15.48 4.33 9.17
CA GLU A 194 -14.97 3.03 8.74
C GLU A 194 -14.35 2.32 9.93
N GLU A 195 -14.76 1.09 10.20
CA GLU A 195 -14.11 0.27 11.23
C GLU A 195 -12.73 -0.20 10.77
N LEU A 196 -12.56 -0.44 9.47
CA LEU A 196 -11.31 -0.80 8.84
C LEU A 196 -11.05 0.16 7.67
N SER A 197 -9.91 0.85 7.71
CA SER A 197 -9.58 1.94 6.77
C SER A 197 -9.12 1.43 5.40
N PHE A 198 -10.09 1.17 4.53
CA PHE A 198 -9.85 0.86 3.13
C PHE A 198 -9.92 2.13 2.28
N ASP A 199 -9.05 2.25 1.28
CA ASP A 199 -8.98 3.43 0.43
C ASP A 199 -8.82 3.09 -1.06
N ASP A 200 -8.52 4.12 -1.85
CA ASP A 200 -8.24 4.04 -3.28
C ASP A 200 -9.47 3.66 -4.12
N PHE A 201 -10.55 4.39 -3.86
CA PHE A 201 -11.77 4.36 -4.65
C PHE A 201 -12.39 5.76 -4.77
N PHE A 202 -13.18 5.94 -5.82
CA PHE A 202 -13.99 7.15 -5.99
C PHE A 202 -15.39 6.92 -5.46
N TYR A 203 -15.99 7.96 -4.91
CA TYR A 203 -17.34 7.87 -4.41
C TYR A 203 -18.24 8.97 -4.96
N ILE A 204 -19.52 8.66 -5.01
CA ILE A 204 -20.60 9.63 -5.18
C ILE A 204 -21.60 9.37 -4.05
N LEU A 205 -22.08 10.43 -3.41
CA LEU A 205 -23.06 10.40 -2.35
C LEU A 205 -24.22 11.28 -2.74
N SER A 206 -25.44 10.74 -2.63
CA SER A 206 -26.69 11.47 -2.81
C SER A 206 -27.52 11.40 -1.54
N ALA A 207 -27.91 12.56 -1.03
CA ALA A 207 -28.90 12.71 0.02
C ALA A 207 -30.05 13.59 -0.51
N PRO A 208 -31.03 13.01 -1.23
CA PRO A 208 -32.12 13.76 -1.85
C PRO A 208 -32.93 14.58 -0.84
N GLY A 209 -33.15 14.05 0.37
CA GLY A 209 -33.90 14.73 1.44
C GLY A 209 -33.21 16.01 1.97
N LEU A 210 -31.91 16.16 1.73
CA LEU A 210 -31.12 17.35 2.09
C LEU A 210 -30.66 18.15 0.86
N ALA A 211 -31.07 17.75 -0.35
CA ALA A 211 -30.58 18.26 -1.62
C ALA A 211 -29.03 18.28 -1.73
N LEU A 212 -28.36 17.36 -1.02
CA LEU A 212 -26.90 17.33 -0.91
C LEU A 212 -26.31 16.26 -1.82
N TRP A 213 -25.27 16.64 -2.55
CA TRP A 213 -24.38 15.74 -3.27
C TRP A 213 -22.95 15.91 -2.80
N ALA A 214 -22.23 14.80 -2.64
CA ALA A 214 -20.81 14.80 -2.35
C ALA A 214 -20.11 13.78 -3.25
N TRP A 215 -18.89 14.08 -3.68
CA TRP A 215 -18.11 13.19 -4.53
C TRP A 215 -16.63 13.45 -4.34
N GLY A 216 -15.82 12.52 -4.84
CA GLY A 216 -14.38 12.68 -4.87
C GLY A 216 -13.68 11.37 -4.64
N GLU A 217 -12.40 11.47 -4.38
CA GLU A 217 -11.55 10.32 -4.16
C GLU A 217 -11.28 10.09 -2.67
N LEU A 218 -11.42 8.84 -2.22
CA LEU A 218 -10.96 8.46 -0.90
C LEU A 218 -9.54 7.89 -1.00
N ARG A 219 -8.55 8.70 -0.61
CA ARG A 219 -7.18 8.26 -0.35
C ARG A 219 -6.80 8.64 1.06
N LEU A 220 -6.37 7.67 1.85
CA LEU A 220 -5.99 7.90 3.23
C LEU A 220 -4.48 7.98 3.31
N GLN A 221 -3.96 8.81 4.19
CA GLN A 221 -2.54 8.80 4.53
C GLN A 221 -2.41 8.94 6.03
N PHE A 222 -1.81 7.94 6.66
CA PHE A 222 -1.61 7.92 8.09
C PHE A 222 -0.19 8.40 8.41
N PRO A 223 -0.02 9.21 9.47
CA PRO A 223 1.29 9.51 9.99
C PRO A 223 1.94 8.21 10.48
N ALA A 224 3.28 8.16 10.40
CA ALA A 224 4.03 7.05 10.96
C ALA A 224 3.80 6.94 12.47
N ASP A 225 3.86 5.72 12.98
CA ASP A 225 3.71 5.43 14.40
C ASP A 225 4.73 6.25 15.21
N PRO A 226 4.29 7.04 16.22
CA PRO A 226 5.17 7.90 16.99
C PRO A 226 6.31 7.14 17.69
N ILE A 227 6.06 5.89 18.10
CA ILE A 227 7.01 5.04 18.84
C ILE A 227 7.94 4.32 17.87
N THR A 228 7.38 3.57 16.93
CA THR A 228 8.19 2.70 16.05
C THR A 228 8.73 3.41 14.82
N LYS A 229 8.22 4.61 14.51
CA LYS A 229 8.46 5.37 13.26
C LYS A 229 8.13 4.59 11.98
N LYS A 230 7.47 3.44 12.09
CA LYS A 230 7.04 2.64 10.95
C LYS A 230 5.75 3.24 10.36
N PRO A 231 5.54 3.13 9.03
CA PRO A 231 4.28 3.54 8.42
C PRO A 231 3.12 2.76 9.04
N VAL A 232 1.96 3.37 9.21
CA VAL A 232 0.77 2.66 9.71
C VAL A 232 -0.08 2.31 8.49
N PRO A 233 -0.05 1.05 8.00
CA PRO A 233 -0.75 0.70 6.77
C PRO A 233 -2.26 0.74 6.92
N LEU A 234 -2.77 0.50 8.14
CA LEU A 234 -4.19 0.42 8.41
C LEU A 234 -4.52 0.87 9.85
N GLN A 235 -5.53 1.72 9.98
CA GLN A 235 -6.13 2.15 11.24
C GLN A 235 -7.57 1.62 11.38
N ARG A 236 -8.02 1.52 12.64
CA ARG A 236 -9.39 1.13 12.96
C ARG A 236 -10.20 2.35 13.40
N ASN A 237 -11.50 2.33 13.13
CA ASN A 237 -12.46 3.35 13.59
C ASN A 237 -12.08 4.77 13.17
N ILE A 238 -11.91 4.98 11.87
CA ILE A 238 -11.62 6.30 11.32
C ILE A 238 -12.90 7.05 10.99
N GLU A 239 -12.87 8.37 11.15
CA GLU A 239 -13.96 9.26 10.74
C GLU A 239 -13.48 10.19 9.61
N ILE A 240 -14.13 10.07 8.46
CA ILE A 240 -13.80 10.81 7.25
C ILE A 240 -14.89 11.85 7.00
N PRO A 241 -14.58 13.15 7.00
CA PRO A 241 -15.55 14.17 6.62
C PRO A 241 -15.80 14.11 5.11
N LEU A 242 -17.07 13.98 4.70
CA LEU A 242 -17.47 13.93 3.29
C LEU A 242 -18.02 15.28 2.81
N ALA A 243 -18.88 15.91 3.61
CA ALA A 243 -19.53 17.16 3.23
C ALA A 243 -19.94 17.99 4.45
N GLY A 244 -20.05 19.30 4.26
CA GLY A 244 -20.64 20.22 5.23
C GLY A 244 -22.01 20.71 4.74
N THR A 245 -22.99 20.75 5.62
CA THR A 245 -24.28 21.39 5.33
C THR A 245 -24.36 22.73 6.07
N SER A 246 -24.77 23.81 5.38
CA SER A 246 -24.83 25.15 5.98
C SER A 246 -26.14 25.39 6.72
N ALA A 247 -27.02 24.39 6.73
CA ALA A 247 -28.29 24.49 7.37
C ALA A 247 -28.18 23.84 8.76
N PRO A 248 -28.56 24.53 9.86
CA PRO A 248 -28.90 23.86 11.13
C PRO A 248 -30.18 23.00 11.00
N ALA A 249 -30.53 22.55 9.79
CA ALA A 249 -31.83 22.05 9.40
C ALA A 249 -31.94 20.52 9.48
N LEU A 250 -31.48 19.94 10.59
CA LEU A 250 -32.20 18.80 11.15
C LEU A 250 -33.53 19.31 11.70
N SER A 251 -34.46 19.73 10.82
CA SER A 251 -35.82 20.08 11.24
C SER A 251 -36.33 18.94 12.12
N GLU A 252 -36.90 19.27 13.28
CA GLU A 252 -37.45 18.29 14.25
C GLU A 252 -38.45 17.30 13.62
N THR A 253 -38.94 17.63 12.42
CA THR A 253 -39.91 16.86 11.65
C THR A 253 -39.34 15.66 10.88
N ILE A 254 -38.03 15.62 10.59
CA ILE A 254 -37.44 14.50 9.83
C ILE A 254 -36.95 13.44 10.83
N SER A 255 -37.65 12.29 10.86
CA SER A 255 -37.33 11.15 11.72
C SER A 255 -36.29 10.20 11.12
N SER A 256 -36.28 10.04 9.79
CA SER A 256 -35.31 9.22 9.07
C SER A 256 -34.92 9.81 7.72
N LEU A 257 -33.68 9.55 7.31
CA LEU A 257 -33.11 10.02 6.05
C LEU A 257 -32.52 8.84 5.28
N THR A 258 -32.84 8.72 4.00
CA THR A 258 -32.17 7.76 3.12
C THR A 258 -31.03 8.45 2.37
N ILE A 259 -29.82 7.89 2.48
CA ILE A 259 -28.65 8.33 1.72
C ILE A 259 -28.18 7.17 0.85
N THR A 260 -27.85 7.49 -0.40
CA THR A 260 -27.24 6.53 -1.32
C THR A 260 -25.78 6.87 -1.54
N PHE A 261 -24.90 5.88 -1.40
CA PHE A 261 -23.47 6.01 -1.56
C PHE A 261 -22.98 5.00 -2.61
N TRP A 262 -22.43 5.51 -3.71
CA TRP A 262 -21.86 4.70 -4.78
C TRP A 262 -20.34 4.70 -4.68
N ILE A 263 -19.75 3.52 -4.79
CA ILE A 263 -18.31 3.32 -4.80
C ILE A 263 -17.87 2.81 -6.17
N PHE A 264 -16.89 3.48 -6.74
CA PHE A 264 -16.26 3.23 -8.02
C PHE A 264 -14.79 2.87 -7.79
N ALA A 265 -14.50 1.58 -7.66
CA ALA A 265 -13.15 1.06 -7.44
C ALA A 265 -12.44 0.75 -8.77
N LEU A 266 -11.19 1.19 -8.90
CA LEU A 266 -10.38 0.88 -10.09
C LEU A 266 -10.19 -0.64 -10.24
N GLY A 267 -10.62 -1.19 -11.38
CA GLY A 267 -10.55 -2.64 -11.67
C GLY A 267 -11.91 -3.31 -11.81
N GLU A 268 -12.96 -2.69 -11.27
CA GLU A 268 -14.34 -3.16 -11.41
C GLU A 268 -15.06 -2.51 -12.59
N LYS A 269 -16.02 -3.24 -13.17
CA LYS A 269 -16.87 -2.72 -14.27
C LYS A 269 -18.12 -2.00 -13.78
N HIS A 270 -18.58 -2.36 -12.59
CA HIS A 270 -19.86 -1.93 -12.02
C HIS A 270 -19.64 -1.35 -10.63
N PRO A 271 -20.30 -0.23 -10.29
CA PRO A 271 -20.16 0.36 -8.98
C PRO A 271 -20.94 -0.43 -7.93
N ILE A 272 -20.53 -0.28 -6.67
CA ILE A 272 -21.24 -0.83 -5.52
C ILE A 272 -22.07 0.28 -4.92
N GLN A 273 -23.38 0.06 -4.84
CA GLN A 273 -24.32 0.96 -4.19
C GLN A 273 -24.58 0.50 -2.76
N TYR A 274 -24.40 1.42 -1.83
CA TYR A 274 -24.79 1.30 -0.44
C TYR A 274 -26.00 2.18 -0.17
N ARG A 275 -27.03 1.60 0.44
CA ARG A 275 -28.20 2.34 0.89
C ARG A 275 -28.17 2.45 2.41
N PHE A 276 -28.01 3.67 2.90
CA PHE A 276 -28.05 3.97 4.32
C PHE A 276 -29.42 4.52 4.69
N ILE A 277 -30.00 3.96 5.74
CA ILE A 277 -31.13 4.55 6.44
C ILE A 277 -30.55 5.13 7.73
N LEU A 278 -30.63 6.44 7.87
CA LEU A 278 -30.15 7.13 9.05
C LEU A 278 -31.36 7.50 9.91
N ASP A 279 -31.32 7.08 11.16
CA ASP A 279 -32.32 7.41 12.17
C ASP A 279 -31.79 8.56 13.05
N ARG A 280 -32.70 9.38 13.56
CA ARG A 280 -32.34 10.50 14.43
C ARG A 280 -32.00 9.98 15.83
N GLU A 281 -30.79 10.27 16.31
CA GLU A 281 -30.30 9.92 17.65
C GLU A 281 -29.48 11.10 18.19
N ASP A 282 -29.66 11.46 19.47
CA ASP A 282 -28.84 12.46 20.20
C ASP A 282 -28.52 13.77 19.46
N GLY A 283 -29.50 14.31 18.71
CA GLY A 283 -29.36 15.59 17.99
C GLY A 283 -28.66 15.49 16.63
N GLY A 284 -28.26 14.29 16.20
CA GLY A 284 -27.72 13.99 14.87
C GLY A 284 -28.50 12.89 14.15
N PHE A 285 -27.97 12.43 13.01
CA PHE A 285 -28.46 11.26 12.29
C PHE A 285 -27.40 10.18 12.25
N HIS A 286 -27.77 8.95 12.56
CA HIS A 286 -26.86 7.82 12.62
C HIS A 286 -27.40 6.67 11.77
N SER A 287 -26.57 6.13 10.87
CA SER A 287 -26.91 4.88 10.20
C SER A 287 -26.52 3.70 11.07
N ARG A 288 -27.31 2.62 11.00
CA ARG A 288 -26.86 1.33 11.52
C ARG A 288 -25.62 0.83 10.75
N PRO A 289 -24.68 0.16 11.42
CA PRO A 289 -23.61 -0.53 10.72
C PRO A 289 -24.20 -1.66 9.85
N PHE A 290 -23.58 -1.93 8.70
CA PHE A 290 -24.07 -2.86 7.65
C PHE A 290 -25.26 -2.34 6.83
N PRO A 291 -25.06 -1.24 6.09
CA PRO A 291 -25.98 -0.86 5.02
C PRO A 291 -26.22 -2.01 4.03
N GLU A 292 -27.42 -2.07 3.48
CA GLU A 292 -27.70 -2.93 2.32
C GLU A 292 -26.81 -2.51 1.16
N ASN A 293 -26.14 -3.48 0.55
CA ASN A 293 -25.26 -3.23 -0.58
C ASN A 293 -25.63 -4.06 -1.80
N THR A 294 -25.51 -3.43 -2.97
CA THR A 294 -25.85 -4.05 -4.26
C THR A 294 -24.82 -3.65 -5.31
N VAL A 295 -24.46 -4.58 -6.18
CA VAL A 295 -23.63 -4.27 -7.36
C VAL A 295 -24.56 -3.80 -8.46
N GLN A 296 -24.39 -2.55 -8.91
CA GLN A 296 -25.27 -1.93 -9.89
C GLN A 296 -24.81 -2.25 -11.31
N SER A 297 -25.26 -3.39 -11.85
CA SER A 297 -24.91 -3.87 -13.19
C SER A 297 -25.40 -2.96 -14.33
N GLN A 298 -26.39 -2.11 -14.06
CA GLN A 298 -26.93 -1.14 -15.03
C GLN A 298 -26.00 0.05 -15.26
N ILE A 299 -25.11 0.34 -14.30
CA ILE A 299 -24.11 1.40 -14.44
C ILE A 299 -22.80 0.75 -14.91
N VAL A 300 -22.27 1.28 -16.01
CA VAL A 300 -20.95 0.89 -16.53
C VAL A 300 -20.10 2.15 -16.53
N TYR A 301 -18.92 2.06 -15.94
CA TYR A 301 -18.00 3.18 -15.85
C TYR A 301 -16.59 2.77 -16.27
N GLN A 302 -15.79 3.78 -16.53
CA GLN A 302 -14.38 3.64 -16.82
C GLN A 302 -13.64 4.85 -16.26
N VAL A 303 -12.47 4.62 -15.65
CA VAL A 303 -11.59 5.70 -15.24
C VAL A 303 -10.50 5.84 -16.28
N GLU A 304 -10.53 6.94 -17.04
CA GLU A 304 -9.52 7.28 -18.05
C GLU A 304 -8.84 8.58 -17.66
N GLN A 305 -7.50 8.62 -17.70
CA GLN A 305 -6.72 9.84 -17.41
C GLN A 305 -7.12 10.52 -16.08
N LYS A 306 -7.39 9.73 -15.03
CA LYS A 306 -7.87 10.21 -13.73
C LYS A 306 -9.24 10.90 -13.77
N LYS A 307 -10.06 10.68 -14.79
CA LYS A 307 -11.44 11.16 -14.84
C LYS A 307 -12.40 9.98 -14.81
N LEU A 308 -13.40 10.03 -13.93
CA LEU A 308 -14.47 9.04 -13.91
C LEU A 308 -15.43 9.33 -15.07
N ARG A 309 -15.57 8.38 -15.99
CA ARG A 309 -16.53 8.44 -17.09
C ARG A 309 -17.59 7.37 -16.91
N ILE A 310 -18.85 7.77 -16.94
CA ILE A 310 -19.98 6.85 -16.92
C ILE A 310 -20.38 6.59 -18.36
N LEU A 311 -20.23 5.34 -18.80
CA LEU A 311 -20.50 4.90 -20.16
C LEU A 311 -21.98 4.54 -20.35
N LYS A 312 -22.61 3.98 -19.32
CA LYS A 312 -24.03 3.57 -19.32
C LYS A 312 -24.65 3.78 -17.94
N GLY A 313 -25.96 4.01 -17.90
CA GLY A 313 -26.72 4.13 -16.64
C GLY A 313 -26.67 5.51 -15.98
N MET A 314 -26.32 6.56 -16.73
CA MET A 314 -26.25 7.93 -16.20
C MET A 314 -27.59 8.41 -15.62
N GLU A 315 -28.70 7.94 -16.19
CA GLU A 315 -30.07 8.24 -15.73
C GLU A 315 -30.31 7.83 -14.27
N LEU A 316 -29.55 6.87 -13.75
CA LEU A 316 -29.66 6.42 -12.36
C LEU A 316 -28.97 7.39 -11.38
N LEU A 317 -28.12 8.30 -11.87
CA LEU A 317 -27.46 9.35 -11.11
C LEU A 317 -28.10 10.71 -11.41
N THR A 318 -29.43 10.78 -11.24
CA THR A 318 -30.22 11.99 -11.51
C THR A 318 -29.66 13.21 -10.76
N GLY A 319 -29.41 14.31 -11.47
CA GLY A 319 -28.88 15.55 -10.87
C GLY A 319 -27.36 15.68 -10.83
N MET A 320 -26.59 14.61 -11.10
CA MET A 320 -25.12 14.67 -11.19
C MET A 320 -24.58 15.02 -12.58
N SER A 321 -25.45 15.13 -13.60
CA SER A 321 -25.04 15.45 -14.97
C SER A 321 -24.28 16.78 -15.07
N ALA A 322 -24.59 17.74 -14.22
CA ALA A 322 -23.93 19.04 -14.18
C ALA A 322 -22.48 19.00 -13.67
N PHE A 323 -22.09 17.93 -12.95
CA PHE A 323 -20.78 17.82 -12.29
C PHE A 323 -19.89 16.73 -12.90
N LEU A 324 -20.33 16.11 -14.01
CA LEU A 324 -19.57 15.06 -14.70
C LEU A 324 -18.17 15.51 -15.12
N ASP A 325 -18.04 16.78 -15.47
CA ASP A 325 -16.76 17.36 -15.85
C ASP A 325 -15.82 17.60 -14.67
N ASP A 326 -16.33 17.53 -13.45
CA ASP A 326 -15.62 17.75 -12.19
C ASP A 326 -15.29 16.43 -11.45
N LEU A 327 -15.58 15.26 -12.04
CA LEU A 327 -15.27 13.96 -11.43
C LEU A 327 -13.82 13.52 -11.70
N TRP A 328 -12.88 14.13 -11.00
CA TRP A 328 -11.44 13.83 -11.10
C TRP A 328 -10.94 12.99 -9.92
N TRP A 329 -9.93 12.16 -10.20
CA TRP A 329 -9.08 11.44 -9.24
C TRP A 329 -7.84 12.28 -8.92
N ASP A 330 -8.06 13.40 -8.24
CA ASP A 330 -7.05 14.38 -7.85
C ASP A 330 -6.70 14.32 -6.36
N GLY A 331 -7.28 13.38 -5.60
CA GLY A 331 -7.15 13.29 -4.15
C GLY A 331 -7.95 14.35 -3.39
N GLU A 332 -8.80 15.12 -4.07
CA GLU A 332 -9.68 16.10 -3.46
C GLU A 332 -11.12 15.54 -3.30
N ARG A 333 -11.88 16.19 -2.42
CA ARG A 333 -13.26 15.85 -2.09
C ARG A 333 -14.11 17.09 -2.27
N TYR A 334 -15.26 16.93 -2.89
CA TYR A 334 -16.15 18.02 -3.28
C TYR A 334 -17.59 17.74 -2.84
N TYR A 335 -18.36 18.80 -2.63
CA TYR A 335 -19.78 18.70 -2.34
C TYR A 335 -20.56 19.92 -2.85
N THR A 336 -21.87 19.76 -3.01
CA THR A 336 -22.80 20.86 -3.30
C THR A 336 -24.13 20.64 -2.59
N GLN A 337 -24.66 21.70 -2.00
CA GLN A 337 -25.98 21.71 -1.34
C GLN A 337 -27.10 22.17 -2.27
N THR A 338 -26.73 22.80 -3.40
CA THR A 338 -27.70 23.29 -4.38
C THR A 338 -27.19 22.90 -5.77
N PRO A 339 -27.41 21.64 -6.20
CA PRO A 339 -26.87 21.13 -7.46
C PRO A 339 -27.28 22.00 -8.67
N ALA A 340 -28.45 22.63 -8.63
CA ALA A 340 -28.92 23.56 -9.66
C ALA A 340 -28.04 24.83 -9.84
N LYS A 341 -27.25 25.23 -8.84
CA LYS A 341 -26.36 26.39 -8.92
C LYS A 341 -24.99 26.05 -9.53
N GLY A 342 -24.68 24.76 -9.71
CA GLY A 342 -23.50 24.31 -10.46
C GLY A 342 -22.13 24.63 -9.84
N VAL A 343 -22.04 25.05 -8.57
CA VAL A 343 -20.75 25.37 -7.94
C VAL A 343 -20.34 24.25 -6.97
N PRO A 344 -19.23 23.54 -7.22
CA PRO A 344 -18.67 22.58 -6.28
C PRO A 344 -17.85 23.28 -5.18
N CYS A 345 -18.02 22.83 -3.94
CA CYS A 345 -17.26 23.27 -2.78
C CYS A 345 -16.25 22.19 -2.36
N ARG A 346 -15.00 22.55 -2.07
CA ARG A 346 -13.98 21.60 -1.60
C ARG A 346 -14.10 21.30 -0.11
N CYS A 347 -13.95 20.04 0.27
CA CYS A 347 -13.80 19.61 1.66
C CYS A 347 -12.32 19.70 2.08
N LEU A 348 -12.00 20.65 2.96
CA LEU A 348 -10.63 20.93 3.41
C LEU A 348 -10.23 20.17 4.69
N ARG A 349 -11.17 19.50 5.36
CA ARG A 349 -10.88 18.80 6.62
C ARG A 349 -10.18 17.48 6.36
N MET A 350 -9.03 17.28 7.01
CA MET A 350 -8.33 16.00 7.04
C MET A 350 -9.18 14.96 7.78
N PRO A 351 -9.02 13.65 7.49
CA PRO A 351 -9.62 12.61 8.32
C PRO A 351 -9.14 12.79 9.77
N GLU A 352 -10.08 12.80 10.72
CA GLU A 352 -9.73 12.86 12.13
C GLU A 352 -9.19 11.49 12.54
N ILE A 353 -7.88 11.42 12.79
CA ILE A 353 -7.22 10.26 13.38
C ILE A 353 -7.36 10.43 14.89
N ARG A 354 -8.36 9.76 15.49
CA ARG A 354 -8.60 9.79 16.95
C ARG A 354 -7.99 8.59 17.66
#